data_AF-A0A6I9PFZ9-F1
#
_entry.id   AF-A0A6I9PFZ9-F1
#
_cell.length_a   1.000
_cell.length_b   1.000
_cell.length_c   1.000
_cell.angle_alpha   90.00
_cell.angle_beta   90.00
_cell.angle_gamma   90.00
#
_symmetry.space_group_name_H-M   'P 1'
#
loop_
_entity.id
_entity.type
_entity.pdbx_description
1 polymer ?
#
loop_
_entity_poly.entity_id
_entity_poly.type
_entity_poly.pdbx_seq_one_letter_code
_entity_poly.pdbx_strand_id
1 'polypeptide(L)'
;VFYKRADMAIGSLTINEERSEIIDFSVPFVETGISVMVARSNGTVSPSAFLEPYSPAVWVMMFVMCLTVVAITVFIFEYCSPVGYNRSLVTAKDPGGPTFTIGKSVWLLWGIVFNNSVPIENPKGTTSKIMVLVWAFFAVIFLASYTANLAAFMIQEQYIDTVSGLSDKK
;
A
#
# COMPACT_ATOMS: atom_id res chain seq x y z
N VAL A 1 32.51 -39.45 -38.48
CA VAL A 1 31.69 -39.32 -39.68
C VAL A 1 32.56 -38.84 -40.85
N PHE A 2 32.96 -37.56 -40.94
CA PHE A 2 33.83 -37.06 -42.02
C PHE A 2 35.23 -37.72 -42.10
N TYR A 3 36.01 -37.71 -41.01
CA TYR A 3 37.35 -38.34 -40.95
C TYR A 3 37.32 -39.88 -40.78
N LYS A 4 36.17 -40.53 -41.00
CA LYS A 4 35.97 -41.97 -40.77
C LYS A 4 36.36 -42.50 -39.38
N ARG A 5 36.31 -41.64 -38.36
CA ARG A 5 36.56 -42.01 -36.95
C ARG A 5 35.30 -42.37 -36.15
N ALA A 6 34.13 -42.26 -36.76
CA ALA A 6 32.83 -42.56 -36.15
C ALA A 6 31.78 -42.76 -37.25
N ASP A 7 30.80 -43.63 -37.02
CA ASP A 7 29.75 -43.94 -38.00
C ASP A 7 28.48 -43.11 -37.80
N MET A 8 28.17 -42.73 -36.56
CA MET A 8 27.03 -41.90 -36.20
C MET A 8 27.40 -40.98 -35.03
N ALA A 9 26.79 -39.80 -34.97
CA ALA A 9 26.88 -38.88 -33.84
C ALA A 9 25.47 -38.49 -33.38
N ILE A 10 25.22 -38.55 -32.07
CA ILE A 10 23.94 -38.18 -31.46
C ILE A 10 24.24 -37.12 -30.39
N GLY A 11 23.57 -35.98 -30.47
CA GLY A 11 23.75 -34.88 -29.53
C GLY A 11 23.01 -33.62 -29.98
N SER A 12 23.25 -32.51 -29.27
CA SER A 12 22.74 -31.19 -29.64
C SER A 12 23.54 -30.61 -30.81
N LEU A 13 23.27 -31.11 -32.02
CA LEU A 13 23.87 -30.64 -33.25
C LEU A 13 22.86 -29.77 -34.01
N THR A 14 23.23 -28.53 -34.29
CA THR A 14 22.43 -27.64 -35.15
C THR A 14 22.65 -27.98 -36.62
N ILE A 15 21.54 -28.02 -37.37
CA ILE A 15 21.53 -28.20 -38.83
C ILE A 15 21.83 -26.84 -39.46
N ASN A 16 23.01 -26.71 -40.07
CA ASN A 16 23.44 -25.52 -40.81
C ASN A 16 23.77 -25.93 -42.25
N GLU A 17 23.66 -25.01 -43.21
CA GLU A 17 23.93 -25.25 -44.62
C GLU A 17 25.36 -25.75 -44.87
N GLU A 18 26.39 -25.05 -44.35
CA GLU A 18 27.80 -25.45 -44.45
C GLU A 18 28.08 -26.86 -43.91
N ARG A 19 27.32 -27.31 -42.90
CA ARG A 19 27.48 -28.66 -42.33
C ARG A 19 26.80 -29.70 -43.20
N SER A 20 25.67 -29.35 -43.82
CA SER A 20 24.92 -30.25 -44.70
C SER A 20 25.64 -30.56 -46.01
N GLU A 21 26.67 -29.78 -46.39
CA GLU A 21 27.52 -30.07 -47.55
C GLU A 21 28.46 -31.27 -47.33
N ILE A 22 28.82 -31.55 -46.07
CA ILE A 22 29.85 -32.54 -45.71
C ILE A 22 29.33 -33.74 -44.92
N ILE A 23 28.13 -33.63 -44.32
CA ILE A 23 27.46 -34.69 -43.56
C ILE A 23 25.94 -34.66 -43.78
N ASP A 24 25.32 -35.83 -43.76
CA ASP A 24 23.86 -35.97 -43.84
C ASP A 24 23.22 -35.92 -42.44
N PHE A 25 22.08 -35.21 -42.33
CA PHE A 25 21.26 -35.15 -41.12
C PHE A 25 19.94 -35.90 -41.29
N SER A 26 19.40 -36.42 -40.18
CA SER A 26 18.03 -36.92 -40.14
C SER A 26 17.02 -35.77 -40.06
N VAL A 27 15.72 -36.10 -40.17
CA VAL A 27 14.63 -35.15 -39.90
C VAL A 27 14.79 -34.58 -38.47
N PRO A 28 14.63 -33.27 -38.27
CA PRO A 28 14.73 -32.66 -36.94
C PRO A 28 13.67 -33.25 -36.00
N PHE A 29 14.09 -33.62 -34.79
CA PHE A 29 13.21 -34.18 -33.78
C PHE A 29 12.81 -33.16 -32.69
N VAL A 30 13.51 -32.03 -32.60
CA VAL A 30 13.21 -30.89 -31.73
C VAL A 30 13.54 -29.60 -32.47
N GLU A 31 12.60 -28.66 -32.49
CA GLU A 31 12.84 -27.29 -32.96
C GLU A 31 13.32 -26.44 -31.78
N THR A 32 14.46 -25.77 -31.95
CA THR A 32 15.02 -24.86 -30.94
C THR A 32 15.18 -23.46 -31.52
N GLY A 33 15.01 -22.44 -30.67
CA GLY A 33 15.25 -21.04 -30.99
C GLY A 33 16.33 -20.44 -30.10
N ILE A 34 16.80 -19.24 -30.45
CA ILE A 34 17.69 -18.45 -29.61
C ILE A 34 16.83 -17.61 -28.66
N SER A 35 17.10 -17.68 -27.36
CA SER A 35 16.45 -16.85 -26.36
C SER A 35 17.50 -16.15 -25.49
N VAL A 36 17.17 -14.96 -25.00
CA VAL A 36 18.03 -14.18 -24.11
C VAL A 36 17.61 -14.45 -22.67
N MET A 37 18.55 -14.87 -21.84
CA MET A 37 18.32 -15.05 -20.41
C MET A 37 19.00 -13.92 -19.65
N VAL A 38 18.23 -13.24 -18.78
CA VAL A 38 18.73 -12.15 -17.93
C VAL A 38 18.62 -12.56 -16.47
N ALA A 39 19.61 -12.21 -15.66
CA ALA A 39 19.55 -12.43 -14.23
C ALA A 39 18.40 -11.60 -13.63
N ARG A 40 17.58 -12.22 -12.78
CA ARG A 40 16.52 -11.52 -12.06
C ARG A 40 17.16 -10.49 -11.14
N SER A 41 16.93 -9.21 -11.38
CA SER A 41 17.28 -8.17 -10.41
C SER A 41 16.23 -8.20 -9.29
N ASN A 42 16.67 -8.43 -8.06
CA ASN A 42 15.79 -8.27 -6.91
C ASN A 42 15.57 -6.77 -6.72
N GLY A 43 14.37 -6.29 -7.06
CA GLY A 43 13.97 -4.90 -6.85
C GLY A 43 14.13 -4.52 -5.39
N THR A 44 14.86 -3.44 -5.11
CA THR A 44 14.89 -2.85 -3.77
C THR A 44 13.54 -2.22 -3.51
N VAL A 45 12.81 -2.71 -2.49
CA VAL A 45 11.60 -2.06 -2.02
C VAL A 45 11.95 -0.64 -1.56
N SER A 46 11.46 0.37 -2.28
CA SER A 46 11.63 1.76 -1.89
C SER A 46 10.89 2.02 -0.57
N PRO A 47 11.44 2.81 0.38
CA PRO A 47 10.74 3.21 1.59
C PRO A 47 9.42 3.95 1.33
N SER A 48 9.24 4.51 0.13
CA SER A 48 8.00 5.15 -0.32
C SER A 48 6.89 4.16 -0.70
N ALA A 49 7.21 2.86 -0.83
CA ALA A 49 6.24 1.82 -1.18
C ALA A 49 5.11 1.68 -0.17
N PHE A 50 5.35 2.10 1.08
CA PHE A 50 4.29 2.18 2.08
C PHE A 50 3.19 3.17 1.71
N LEU A 51 3.50 4.26 1.00
CA LEU A 51 2.52 5.29 0.62
C LEU A 51 1.87 5.03 -0.73
N GLU A 52 2.42 4.15 -1.57
CA GLU A 52 1.88 3.79 -2.89
C GLU A 52 0.45 3.21 -2.92
N PRO A 53 -0.08 2.52 -1.88
CA PRO A 53 -1.43 1.98 -1.93
C PRO A 53 -2.53 3.04 -2.07
N TYR A 54 -2.25 4.30 -1.68
CA TYR A 54 -3.17 5.42 -1.82
C TYR A 54 -2.51 6.61 -2.51
N SER A 55 -3.22 7.19 -3.47
CA SER A 55 -2.82 8.45 -4.09
C SER A 55 -2.63 9.55 -3.03
N PRO A 56 -1.67 10.47 -3.21
CA PRO A 56 -1.52 11.65 -2.35
C PRO A 56 -2.82 12.43 -2.14
N ALA A 57 -3.71 12.43 -3.14
CA ALA A 57 -5.04 13.04 -3.02
C ALA A 57 -5.90 12.40 -1.91
N VAL A 58 -5.88 11.07 -1.78
CA VAL A 58 -6.65 10.34 -0.76
C VAL A 58 -6.09 10.61 0.64
N TRP A 59 -4.76 10.69 0.77
CA TRP A 59 -4.11 11.06 2.02
C TRP A 59 -4.49 12.46 2.49
N VAL A 60 -4.49 13.45 1.58
CA VAL A 60 -4.91 14.83 1.89
C VAL A 60 -6.40 14.88 2.26
N MET A 61 -7.25 14.17 1.53
CA MET A 61 -8.68 14.08 1.84
C MET A 61 -8.93 13.46 3.22
N MET A 62 -8.14 12.46 3.62
CA MET A 62 -8.28 11.83 4.94
C MET A 62 -7.77 12.72 6.07
N PHE A 63 -6.49 13.11 6.03
CA PHE A 63 -5.84 13.80 7.16
C PHE A 63 -6.31 15.23 7.34
N VAL A 64 -6.67 15.91 6.25
CA VAL A 64 -6.99 17.33 6.29
C VAL A 64 -8.50 17.52 6.23
N MET A 65 -9.18 16.98 5.23
CA MET A 65 -10.62 17.25 5.08
C MET A 65 -11.48 16.49 6.09
N CYS A 66 -11.30 15.17 6.22
CA CYS A 66 -12.18 14.36 7.06
C CYS A 66 -11.97 14.67 8.56
N LEU A 67 -10.71 14.75 9.01
CA LEU A 67 -10.37 15.08 10.40
C LEU A 67 -10.82 16.49 10.81
N THR A 68 -10.64 17.50 9.95
CA THR A 68 -11.08 18.88 10.29
C THR A 68 -12.60 18.99 10.32
N VAL A 69 -13.32 18.36 9.39
CA VAL A 69 -14.79 18.34 9.38
C VAL A 69 -15.34 17.69 10.64
N VAL A 70 -14.78 16.56 11.07
CA VAL A 70 -15.22 15.87 12.29
C VAL A 70 -14.86 16.67 13.53
N ALA A 71 -13.67 17.29 13.59
CA ALA A 71 -13.29 18.17 14.68
C ALA A 71 -14.22 19.39 14.81
N ILE A 72 -14.55 20.04 13.69
CA ILE A 72 -15.48 21.17 13.63
C ILE A 72 -16.89 20.71 14.04
N THR A 73 -17.33 19.55 13.58
CA THR A 73 -18.67 19.02 13.90
C THR A 73 -18.78 18.70 15.39
N VAL A 74 -17.79 18.00 15.96
CA VAL A 74 -17.73 17.72 17.41
C VAL A 74 -17.70 19.02 18.21
N PHE A 75 -16.94 20.02 17.76
CA PHE A 75 -16.90 21.34 18.39
C PHE A 75 -18.25 22.06 18.37
N ILE A 76 -18.94 22.09 17.21
CA ILE A 76 -20.27 22.71 17.09
C ILE A 76 -21.28 22.00 17.99
N PHE A 77 -21.25 20.67 18.05
CA PHE A 77 -22.17 19.91 18.92
C PHE A 77 -21.87 20.07 20.41
N GLU A 78 -20.60 20.21 20.80
CA GLU A 78 -20.22 20.57 22.18
C GLU A 78 -20.65 22.00 22.54
N TYR A 79 -20.51 22.94 21.59
CA TYR A 79 -20.88 24.34 21.75
C TYR A 79 -22.40 24.56 21.82
N CYS A 80 -23.17 23.89 20.93
CA CYS A 80 -24.63 23.96 20.91
C CYS A 80 -25.30 23.08 21.97
N SER A 81 -24.57 22.17 22.63
CA SER A 81 -25.12 21.33 23.69
C SER A 81 -25.17 22.11 25.02
N PRO A 82 -26.36 22.42 25.56
CA PRO A 82 -26.50 23.12 26.85
C PRO A 82 -25.97 22.32 28.04
N VAL A 83 -25.57 21.06 27.85
CA VAL A 83 -25.06 20.17 28.89
C VAL A 83 -23.52 20.19 28.98
N GLY A 84 -22.82 20.60 27.91
CA GLY A 84 -21.35 20.61 27.84
C GLY A 84 -20.71 21.94 28.25
N TYR A 85 -21.14 23.05 27.64
CA TYR A 85 -20.53 24.36 27.87
C TYR A 85 -21.09 25.09 29.10
N ASN A 86 -22.37 24.87 29.45
CA ASN A 86 -23.07 25.68 30.45
C ASN A 86 -23.19 25.06 31.86
N ARG A 87 -22.47 23.97 32.15
CA ARG A 87 -22.37 23.42 33.51
C ARG A 87 -20.99 23.52 34.14
N SER A 88 -19.93 23.62 33.34
CA SER A 88 -18.57 23.82 33.87
C SER A 88 -18.30 25.26 34.33
N LEU A 89 -19.04 26.26 33.83
CA LEU A 89 -18.90 27.64 34.29
C LEU A 89 -19.65 27.91 35.61
N VAL A 90 -20.72 27.16 35.91
CA VAL A 90 -21.45 27.26 37.19
C VAL A 90 -20.79 26.40 38.30
N THR A 91 -20.00 25.40 37.93
CA THR A 91 -19.17 24.60 38.85
C THR A 91 -17.70 24.98 38.72
N ALA A 92 -17.39 26.28 38.76
CA ALA A 92 -16.03 26.79 38.93
C ALA A 92 -15.56 26.66 40.39
N LYS A 93 -15.67 25.46 40.98
CA LYS A 93 -15.15 25.14 42.33
C LYS A 93 -14.28 23.87 42.33
N ASP A 94 -13.66 23.53 41.20
CA ASP A 94 -12.56 22.58 41.15
C ASP A 94 -11.39 23.17 40.33
N PRO A 95 -10.12 22.96 40.74
CA PRO A 95 -8.93 23.63 40.20
C PRO A 95 -8.46 22.99 38.88
N GLY A 96 -9.37 22.78 37.93
CA GLY A 96 -9.07 22.27 36.60
C GLY A 96 -9.81 23.11 35.56
N GLY A 97 -9.07 23.89 34.77
CA GLY A 97 -9.61 24.74 33.71
C GLY A 97 -10.45 23.99 32.67
N PRO A 98 -10.97 24.68 31.63
CA PRO A 98 -11.99 24.14 30.74
C PRO A 98 -11.58 22.75 30.21
N THR A 99 -12.36 21.74 30.56
CA THR A 99 -11.98 20.33 30.49
C THR A 99 -11.94 19.79 29.05
N PHE A 100 -12.42 20.57 28.06
CA PHE A 100 -12.47 20.20 26.65
C PHE A 100 -11.99 21.36 25.75
N THR A 101 -10.69 21.44 25.50
CA THR A 101 -10.09 22.41 24.56
C THR A 101 -10.05 21.83 23.15
N ILE A 102 -10.30 22.64 22.11
CA ILE A 102 -10.24 22.25 20.67
C ILE A 102 -8.99 21.42 20.35
N GLY A 103 -7.81 21.84 20.83
CA GLY A 103 -6.55 21.12 20.63
C GLY A 103 -6.56 19.69 21.18
N LYS A 104 -7.20 19.43 22.34
CA LYS A 104 -7.33 18.09 22.91
C LYS A 104 -8.31 17.23 22.11
N SER A 105 -9.39 17.82 21.57
CA SER A 105 -10.35 17.09 20.73
C SER A 105 -9.74 16.67 19.38
N VAL A 106 -8.96 17.54 18.73
CA VAL A 106 -8.22 17.22 17.50
C VAL A 106 -7.18 16.14 17.77
N TRP A 107 -6.47 16.23 18.89
CA TRP A 107 -5.49 15.23 19.31
C TRP A 107 -6.12 13.87 19.62
N LEU A 108 -7.31 13.85 20.25
CA LEU A 108 -8.09 12.63 20.49
C LEU A 108 -8.56 11.99 19.18
N LEU A 109 -9.06 12.79 18.23
CA LEU A 109 -9.48 12.28 16.91
C LEU A 109 -8.30 11.70 16.12
N TRP A 110 -7.13 12.32 16.22
CA TRP A 110 -5.87 11.77 15.71
C TRP A 110 -5.50 10.45 16.39
N GLY A 111 -5.58 10.38 17.72
CA GLY A 111 -5.29 9.17 18.48
C GLY A 111 -6.16 7.97 18.05
N ILE A 112 -7.45 8.20 17.81
CA ILE A 112 -8.39 7.16 17.36
C ILE A 112 -7.99 6.60 15.98
N VAL A 113 -7.53 7.43 15.04
CA VAL A 113 -7.11 6.97 13.70
C VAL A 113 -5.92 6.01 13.77
N PHE A 114 -4.96 6.29 14.64
CA PHE A 114 -3.76 5.46 14.79
C PHE A 114 -3.92 4.33 15.83
N ASN A 115 -5.15 4.10 16.29
CA ASN A 115 -5.44 3.16 17.37
C ASN A 115 -4.56 3.39 18.62
N ASN A 116 -4.19 4.66 18.86
CA ASN A 116 -3.40 5.08 20.01
C ASN A 116 -4.38 5.50 21.12
N SER A 117 -4.38 4.75 22.23
CA SER A 117 -5.18 5.09 23.41
C SER A 117 -4.55 6.27 24.14
N VAL A 118 -4.88 7.48 23.71
CA VAL A 118 -4.44 8.69 24.42
C VAL A 118 -5.27 8.82 25.70
N PRO A 119 -4.64 9.02 26.88
CA PRO A 119 -5.36 9.28 28.13
C PRO A 119 -5.93 10.71 28.13
N ILE A 120 -7.04 10.90 27.43
CA ILE A 120 -7.82 12.14 27.41
C ILE A 120 -9.20 11.83 27.97
N GLU A 121 -9.71 12.71 28.83
CA GLU A 121 -11.07 12.60 29.37
C GLU A 121 -12.10 12.49 28.24
N ASN A 122 -12.83 11.39 28.20
CA ASN A 122 -13.88 11.16 27.20
C ASN A 122 -14.94 12.28 27.27
N PRO A 123 -15.48 12.75 26.12
CA PRO A 123 -16.51 13.78 26.10
C PRO A 123 -17.71 13.37 26.95
N LYS A 124 -18.20 14.30 27.78
CA LYS A 124 -19.26 14.03 28.78
C LYS A 124 -20.65 13.95 28.15
N GLY A 125 -20.88 14.60 27.00
CA GLY A 125 -22.17 14.62 26.30
C GLY A 125 -22.48 13.32 25.55
N THR A 126 -23.71 12.81 25.67
CA THR A 126 -24.18 11.60 24.97
C THR A 126 -24.06 11.71 23.45
N THR A 127 -24.35 12.87 22.87
CA THR A 127 -24.25 13.15 21.42
C THR A 127 -22.80 13.11 20.93
N SER A 128 -21.87 13.73 21.68
CA SER A 128 -20.43 13.73 21.36
C SER A 128 -19.86 12.30 21.38
N LYS A 129 -20.32 11.45 22.32
CA LYS A 129 -19.91 10.03 22.38
C LYS A 129 -20.34 9.24 21.15
N ILE A 130 -21.58 9.41 20.69
CA ILE A 130 -22.08 8.73 19.49
C ILE A 130 -21.27 9.17 18.26
N MET A 131 -20.97 10.46 18.12
CA MET A 131 -20.15 10.97 17.02
C MET A 131 -18.72 10.40 17.03
N VAL A 132 -18.08 10.32 18.20
CA VAL A 132 -16.76 9.71 18.35
C VAL A 132 -16.78 8.21 18.04
N LEU A 133 -17.87 7.50 18.38
CA LEU A 133 -18.03 6.07 18.02
C LEU A 133 -18.20 5.87 16.51
N VAL A 134 -18.97 6.72 15.84
CA VAL A 134 -19.11 6.70 14.37
C VAL A 134 -17.76 6.99 13.71
N TRP A 135 -17.00 7.94 14.23
CA TRP A 135 -15.64 8.22 13.77
C TRP A 135 -14.70 7.02 13.98
N ALA A 136 -14.75 6.38 15.15
CA ALA A 136 -13.96 5.19 15.45
C ALA A 136 -14.28 4.04 14.50
N PHE A 137 -15.57 3.82 14.19
CA PHE A 137 -15.99 2.81 13.23
C PHE A 137 -15.47 3.09 11.82
N PHE A 138 -15.54 4.35 11.38
CA PHE A 138 -14.96 4.77 10.10
C PHE A 138 -13.43 4.57 10.06
N ALA A 139 -12.72 4.95 11.13
CA ALA A 139 -11.28 4.78 11.22
C ALA A 139 -10.84 3.30 11.12
N VAL A 140 -11.59 2.38 11.75
CA VAL A 140 -11.32 0.94 11.67
C VAL A 140 -11.50 0.41 10.24
N ILE A 141 -12.59 0.78 9.56
CA ILE A 141 -12.83 0.37 8.17
C ILE A 141 -11.73 0.91 7.26
N PHE A 142 -11.36 2.18 7.44
CA PHE A 142 -10.30 2.80 6.66
C PHE A 142 -8.97 2.06 6.86
N LEU A 143 -8.56 1.82 8.11
CA LEU A 143 -7.33 1.11 8.41
C LEU A 143 -7.34 -0.30 7.82
N ALA A 144 -8.46 -1.03 7.93
CA ALA A 144 -8.61 -2.35 7.34
C ALA A 144 -8.46 -2.31 5.80
N SER A 145 -9.07 -1.33 5.13
CA SER A 145 -8.95 -1.17 3.67
C SER A 145 -7.53 -0.78 3.23
N TYR A 146 -6.84 0.04 4.02
CA TYR A 146 -5.44 0.38 3.81
C TYR A 146 -4.55 -0.86 3.92
N THR A 147 -4.69 -1.62 5.00
CA THR A 147 -3.91 -2.84 5.21
C THR A 147 -4.18 -3.88 4.12
N ALA A 148 -5.43 -4.00 3.66
CA ALA A 148 -5.78 -4.90 2.55
C ALA A 148 -5.14 -4.45 1.22
N ASN A 149 -5.21 -3.16 0.90
CA ASN A 149 -4.62 -2.63 -0.34
C ASN A 149 -3.09 -2.68 -0.31
N LEU A 150 -2.48 -2.40 0.84
CA LEU A 150 -1.04 -2.54 1.05
C LEU A 150 -0.62 -4.01 0.89
N ALA A 151 -1.36 -4.96 1.48
CA ALA A 151 -1.07 -6.38 1.32
C ALA A 151 -1.19 -6.81 -0.15
N ALA A 152 -2.22 -6.35 -0.87
CA ALA A 152 -2.39 -6.61 -2.29
C ALA A 152 -1.20 -6.07 -3.11
N PHE A 153 -0.72 -4.87 -2.78
CA PHE A 153 0.45 -4.26 -3.42
C PHE A 153 1.74 -5.04 -3.11
N MET A 154 1.95 -5.46 -1.86
CA MET A 154 3.13 -6.20 -1.44
C MET A 154 3.21 -7.62 -2.04
N ILE A 155 2.08 -8.23 -2.38
CA ILE A 155 2.01 -9.56 -3.02
C ILE A 155 2.19 -9.46 -4.54
N GLN A 156 1.94 -8.29 -5.14
CA GLN A 156 2.16 -8.10 -6.57
C GLN A 156 3.66 -8.08 -6.86
N GLU A 157 4.19 -9.20 -7.34
CA GLU A 157 5.49 -9.22 -8.02
C GLU A 157 5.35 -8.42 -9.32
N GLN A 158 5.83 -7.17 -9.35
CA GLN A 158 6.03 -6.48 -10.61
C GLN A 158 7.11 -7.21 -11.41
N TYR A 159 6.68 -8.00 -12.38
CA TYR A 159 7.57 -8.56 -13.40
C TYR A 159 7.95 -7.43 -14.35
N ILE A 160 9.04 -6.72 -14.01
CA ILE A 160 9.65 -5.79 -14.94
C ILE A 160 10.49 -6.64 -15.87
N ASP A 161 9.98 -6.90 -17.07
CA ASP A 161 10.78 -7.42 -18.17
C ASP A 161 11.91 -6.44 -18.46
N THR A 162 13.11 -6.78 -18.02
CA THR A 162 14.31 -5.96 -18.22
C THR A 162 14.75 -5.96 -19.68
N VAL A 163 14.31 -6.95 -20.46
CA VAL A 163 14.61 -7.08 -21.89
C VAL A 163 13.36 -7.57 -22.60
N SER A 164 12.82 -6.73 -23.49
CA SER A 164 11.64 -7.05 -24.31
C SER A 164 12.00 -7.85 -25.57
N GLY A 165 13.25 -7.75 -26.04
CA GLY A 165 13.73 -8.52 -27.19
C GLY A 165 14.97 -7.89 -27.85
N LEU A 166 15.31 -8.39 -29.04
CA LEU A 166 16.51 -7.96 -29.80
C LEU A 166 16.43 -6.52 -30.35
N SER A 167 15.23 -5.92 -30.35
CA SER A 167 14.99 -4.56 -30.82
C SER A 167 15.01 -3.52 -29.70
N ASP A 168 15.41 -3.90 -28.48
CA ASP A 168 15.44 -2.95 -27.37
C ASP A 168 16.45 -1.83 -27.63
N LYS A 169 16.13 -0.61 -27.20
CA LYS A 169 16.99 0.54 -27.44
C LYS A 169 18.24 0.40 -26.55
N LYS A 170 19.41 0.60 -27.18
CA LYS A 170 20.71 0.63 -26.49
C LYS A 170 20.81 1.79 -25.51
#